data_AF-A0A0B7A164-F1
#
_entry.id   AF-A0A0B7A164-F1
#
_cell.length_a   1.000
_cell.length_b   1.000
_cell.length_c   1.000
_cell.angle_alpha   90.00
_cell.angle_beta   90.00
_cell.angle_gamma   90.00
#
_symmetry.space_group_name_H-M   'P 1'
#
loop_
_entity.id
_entity.type
_entity.pdbx_description
1 polymer ?
#
loop_
_entity_poly.entity_id
_entity_poly.type
_entity_poly.pdbx_seq_one_letter_code
_entity_poly.pdbx_strand_id
1 'polypeptide(L)'
;FEIRERAICMIGRLSSKNPAYVMPSLRKVLIQILTELEHSGIGRNKEQAAKMLGHLVSNTARLIKPYMVPIMGTLIPKLKEPEQNPGVVISVLQAIGEQAQVSGPDISKWMDQLLPIILDMLQDSSSIQKREVALWTLGQLVESTGSVVEPYSTYPNLLDVLLNFLKTEQSVTIRREVIRVLGLLGALDPHKHRMNLGVIKDSEASVSKSEFKLGSQDSGTGEVSTSELMSSCSTLEEFYPAIAIHL
;
A
#
# COMPACT_ATOMS: atom_id res chain seq x y z
N PHE A 1 -9.26 -19.70 -24.59
CA PHE A 1 -8.39 -19.11 -23.57
C PHE A 1 -8.59 -19.80 -22.23
N GLU A 2 -9.83 -19.88 -21.72
CA GLU A 2 -10.20 -20.56 -20.47
C GLU A 2 -9.61 -21.97 -20.26
N ILE A 3 -9.55 -22.80 -21.32
CA ILE A 3 -8.94 -24.14 -21.23
C ILE A 3 -7.45 -24.05 -20.86
N ARG A 4 -6.72 -23.06 -21.39
CA ARG A 4 -5.30 -22.85 -21.09
C ARG A 4 -5.10 -22.39 -19.64
N GLU A 5 -5.96 -21.51 -19.13
CA GLU A 5 -5.94 -21.08 -17.73
C GLU A 5 -6.16 -22.24 -16.77
N ARG A 6 -7.19 -23.08 -17.02
CA ARG A 6 -7.41 -24.25 -16.17
C ARG A 6 -6.27 -25.26 -16.26
N ALA A 7 -5.71 -25.47 -17.46
CA ALA A 7 -4.58 -26.35 -17.66
C ALA A 7 -3.34 -25.88 -16.87
N ILE A 8 -3.02 -24.57 -16.89
CA ILE A 8 -1.84 -24.07 -16.16
C ILE A 8 -1.99 -24.24 -14.65
N CYS A 9 -3.20 -24.03 -14.11
CA CYS A 9 -3.50 -24.28 -12.71
C CYS A 9 -3.34 -25.77 -12.34
N MET A 10 -3.83 -26.69 -13.18
CA MET A 10 -3.66 -28.13 -12.94
C MET A 10 -2.18 -28.55 -13.01
N ILE A 11 -1.47 -28.14 -14.06
CA ILE A 11 -0.03 -28.45 -14.22
C ILE A 11 0.77 -27.86 -13.06
N GLY A 12 0.43 -26.64 -12.63
CA GLY A 12 1.06 -25.98 -11.49
C GLY A 12 0.92 -26.79 -10.20
N ARG A 13 -0.27 -27.34 -9.92
CA ARG A 13 -0.50 -28.23 -8.77
C ARG A 13 0.29 -29.54 -8.89
N LEU A 14 0.38 -30.11 -10.09
CA LEU A 14 1.17 -31.31 -10.36
C LEU A 14 2.68 -31.10 -10.16
N SER A 15 3.18 -29.86 -10.21
CA SER A 15 4.59 -29.55 -9.97
C SER A 15 5.09 -30.00 -8.59
N SER A 16 4.18 -30.08 -7.61
CA SER A 16 4.47 -30.61 -6.27
C SER A 16 4.67 -32.13 -6.24
N LYS A 17 4.06 -32.86 -7.19
CA LYS A 17 4.07 -34.33 -7.26
C LYS A 17 5.19 -34.85 -8.17
N ASN A 18 5.42 -34.20 -9.31
CA ASN A 18 6.49 -34.58 -10.25
C ASN A 18 7.24 -33.34 -10.75
N PRO A 19 8.14 -32.76 -9.94
CA PRO A 19 8.88 -31.57 -10.33
C PRO A 19 9.85 -31.81 -11.49
N ALA A 20 10.41 -33.02 -11.63
CA ALA A 20 11.42 -33.31 -12.65
C ALA A 20 10.89 -33.13 -14.08
N TYR A 21 9.65 -33.56 -14.33
CA TYR A 21 9.03 -33.43 -15.66
C TYR A 21 8.32 -32.07 -15.86
N VAL A 22 7.70 -31.56 -14.80
CA VAL A 22 6.83 -30.38 -14.90
C VAL A 22 7.61 -29.07 -14.85
N MET A 23 8.66 -28.96 -14.00
CA MET A 23 9.40 -27.70 -13.82
C MET A 23 10.09 -27.20 -15.09
N PRO A 24 10.77 -28.03 -15.91
CA PRO A 24 11.37 -27.56 -17.16
C PRO A 24 10.32 -27.03 -18.14
N SER A 25 9.18 -27.73 -18.23
CA SER A 25 8.05 -27.33 -19.08
C SER A 25 7.43 -26.02 -18.62
N LEU A 26 7.19 -25.85 -17.32
CA LEU A 26 6.68 -24.60 -16.74
C LEU A 26 7.64 -23.42 -16.91
N ARG A 27 8.95 -23.67 -16.77
CA ARG A 27 9.97 -22.63 -17.03
C ARG A 27 9.94 -22.16 -18.47
N LYS A 28 9.80 -23.08 -19.43
CA LYS A 28 9.64 -22.72 -20.84
C LYS A 28 8.38 -21.87 -21.06
N VAL A 29 7.26 -22.24 -20.43
CA VAL A 29 6.00 -21.48 -20.49
C VAL A 29 6.16 -20.09 -19.87
N LEU A 30 6.83 -19.96 -18.71
CA LEU A 30 7.11 -18.67 -18.07
C LEU A 30 7.86 -17.73 -19.03
N ILE A 31 8.94 -18.22 -19.63
CA ILE A 31 9.74 -17.42 -20.58
C ILE A 31 8.86 -17.00 -21.78
N GLN A 32 8.08 -17.93 -22.33
CA GLN A 32 7.17 -17.62 -23.44
C GLN A 32 6.15 -16.53 -23.06
N ILE A 33 5.56 -16.60 -21.87
CA ILE A 33 4.61 -15.58 -21.38
C ILE A 33 5.29 -14.22 -21.24
N LEU A 34 6.50 -14.16 -20.68
CA LEU A 34 7.25 -12.91 -20.54
C LEU A 34 7.60 -12.33 -21.93
N THR A 35 8.06 -13.16 -22.87
CA THR A 35 8.33 -12.73 -24.25
C THR A 35 7.06 -12.19 -24.93
N GLU A 36 5.92 -12.88 -24.78
CA GLU A 36 4.63 -12.43 -25.32
C GLU A 36 4.19 -11.09 -24.70
N LEU A 37 4.42 -10.88 -23.40
CA LEU A 37 4.07 -9.64 -22.72
C LEU A 37 4.94 -8.46 -23.18
N GLU A 38 6.23 -8.70 -23.43
CA GLU A 38 7.18 -7.68 -23.88
C GLU A 38 7.00 -7.31 -25.36
N HIS A 39 6.96 -8.32 -26.23
CA HIS A 39 7.13 -8.14 -27.68
C HIS A 39 5.83 -8.23 -28.49
N SER A 40 4.71 -8.64 -27.89
CA SER A 40 3.46 -8.67 -28.64
C SER A 40 3.01 -7.25 -28.99
N GLY A 41 2.67 -7.00 -30.26
CA GLY A 41 2.01 -5.76 -30.67
C GLY A 41 0.51 -5.73 -30.37
N ILE A 42 -0.08 -6.86 -29.94
CA ILE A 42 -1.53 -7.02 -29.81
C ILE A 42 -1.92 -6.94 -28.33
N GLY A 43 -2.67 -5.91 -27.94
CA GLY A 43 -3.08 -5.69 -26.56
C GLY A 43 -3.88 -6.84 -25.94
N ARG A 44 -4.73 -7.54 -26.73
CA ARG A 44 -5.48 -8.72 -26.27
C ARG A 44 -4.56 -9.88 -25.88
N ASN A 45 -3.45 -10.07 -26.59
CA ASN A 45 -2.49 -11.11 -26.28
C ASN A 45 -1.70 -10.75 -25.02
N LYS A 46 -1.34 -9.47 -24.82
CA LYS A 46 -0.73 -8.98 -23.58
C LYS A 46 -1.65 -9.21 -22.37
N GLU A 47 -2.93 -8.92 -22.51
CA GLU A 47 -3.92 -9.15 -21.44
C GLU A 47 -3.98 -10.64 -21.07
N GLN A 48 -4.11 -11.50 -22.07
CA GLN A 48 -4.15 -12.95 -21.88
C GLN A 48 -2.86 -13.50 -21.27
N ALA A 49 -1.69 -13.01 -21.71
CA ALA A 49 -0.40 -13.35 -21.16
C ALA A 49 -0.28 -12.94 -19.68
N ALA A 50 -0.69 -11.72 -19.34
CA ALA A 50 -0.67 -11.23 -17.95
C ALA A 50 -1.60 -12.04 -17.03
N LYS A 51 -2.82 -12.37 -17.45
CA LYS A 51 -3.72 -13.25 -16.68
C LYS A 51 -3.13 -14.64 -16.48
N MET A 52 -2.55 -15.21 -17.53
CA MET A 52 -1.91 -16.52 -17.48
C MET A 52 -0.65 -16.51 -16.58
N LEU A 53 0.08 -15.38 -16.56
CA LEU A 53 1.20 -15.17 -15.64
C LEU A 53 0.73 -15.18 -14.19
N GLY A 54 -0.35 -14.47 -13.86
CA GLY A 54 -0.96 -14.51 -12.52
C GLY A 54 -1.23 -15.95 -12.08
N HIS A 55 -2.04 -16.68 -12.86
CA HIS A 55 -2.34 -18.08 -12.56
C HIS A 55 -1.11 -18.98 -12.40
N LEU A 56 -0.07 -18.76 -13.21
CA LEU A 56 1.19 -19.47 -13.07
C LEU A 56 1.86 -19.12 -11.73
N VAL A 57 1.95 -17.84 -11.39
CA VAL A 57 2.53 -17.33 -10.16
C VAL A 57 1.86 -17.93 -8.93
N SER A 58 0.53 -17.81 -8.82
CA SER A 58 -0.23 -18.29 -7.67
C SER A 58 -0.16 -19.81 -7.46
N ASN A 59 -0.07 -20.60 -8.54
CA ASN A 59 -0.04 -22.06 -8.43
C ASN A 59 1.39 -22.65 -8.35
N THR A 60 2.44 -21.89 -8.66
CA THR A 60 3.82 -22.40 -8.78
C THR A 60 4.87 -21.61 -7.99
N ALA A 61 4.54 -21.29 -6.74
CA ALA A 61 5.41 -20.49 -5.85
C ALA A 61 6.90 -20.93 -5.82
N ARG A 62 7.19 -22.24 -5.80
CA ARG A 62 8.58 -22.74 -5.76
C ARG A 62 9.38 -22.41 -7.03
N LEU A 63 8.73 -22.41 -8.19
CA LEU A 63 9.40 -22.08 -9.45
C LEU A 63 9.68 -20.59 -9.56
N ILE A 64 8.78 -19.76 -9.02
CA ILE A 64 8.70 -18.33 -9.31
C ILE A 64 9.65 -17.49 -8.47
N LYS A 65 9.94 -17.88 -7.22
CA LYS A 65 10.88 -17.17 -6.34
C LYS A 65 12.20 -16.74 -7.00
N PRO A 66 12.96 -17.61 -7.69
CA PRO A 66 14.20 -17.19 -8.36
C PRO A 66 13.98 -16.26 -9.57
N TYR A 67 12.77 -16.21 -10.13
CA TYR A 67 12.41 -15.37 -11.27
C TYR A 67 11.66 -14.09 -10.87
N MET A 68 11.59 -13.75 -9.58
CA MET A 68 10.89 -12.55 -9.12
C MET A 68 11.43 -11.28 -9.80
N VAL A 69 12.76 -11.09 -9.81
CA VAL A 69 13.39 -9.90 -10.39
C VAL A 69 13.03 -9.72 -11.87
N PRO A 70 13.19 -10.72 -12.76
CA PRO A 70 12.79 -10.57 -14.15
C PRO A 70 11.28 -10.36 -14.31
N ILE A 71 10.44 -11.08 -13.55
CA ILE A 71 8.98 -10.88 -13.61
C ILE A 71 8.61 -9.43 -13.28
N MET A 72 9.06 -8.90 -12.14
CA MET A 72 8.80 -7.51 -11.76
C MET A 72 9.42 -6.51 -12.74
N GLY A 73 10.61 -6.81 -13.27
CA GLY A 73 11.29 -6.01 -14.29
C GLY A 73 10.51 -5.90 -15.59
N THR A 74 9.67 -6.89 -15.93
CA THR A 74 8.76 -6.80 -17.07
C THR A 74 7.43 -6.12 -16.73
N LEU A 75 6.87 -6.36 -15.54
CA LEU A 75 5.52 -5.90 -15.17
C LEU A 75 5.48 -4.40 -14.82
N ILE A 76 6.48 -3.88 -14.11
CA ILE A 76 6.52 -2.48 -13.67
C ILE A 76 6.61 -1.51 -14.87
N PRO A 77 7.52 -1.70 -15.85
CA PRO A 77 7.54 -0.83 -17.03
C PRO A 77 6.22 -0.85 -17.79
N LYS A 78 5.54 -2.00 -17.84
CA LYS A 78 4.22 -2.07 -18.47
C LYS A 78 3.23 -1.15 -17.77
N LEU A 79 3.17 -1.09 -16.45
CA LEU A 79 2.24 -0.17 -15.79
C LEU A 79 2.53 1.33 -16.04
N LYS A 80 3.72 1.69 -16.51
CA LYS A 80 4.13 3.08 -16.79
C LYS A 80 3.92 3.49 -18.25
N GLU A 81 3.58 2.56 -19.15
CA GLU A 81 3.36 2.87 -20.55
C GLU A 81 2.04 3.65 -20.74
N PRO A 82 2.04 4.78 -21.48
CA PRO A 82 0.87 5.68 -21.60
C PRO A 82 -0.27 5.12 -22.45
N GLU A 83 0.00 4.11 -23.29
CA GLU A 83 -0.93 3.62 -24.30
C GLU A 83 -1.33 2.17 -24.00
N GLN A 84 -2.11 1.97 -22.93
CA GLN A 84 -2.53 0.65 -22.51
C GLN A 84 -4.04 0.48 -22.48
N ASN A 85 -4.47 -0.64 -23.06
CA ASN A 85 -5.82 -1.14 -22.86
C ASN A 85 -6.05 -1.36 -21.36
N PRO A 86 -7.18 -0.91 -20.79
CA PRO A 86 -7.45 -1.03 -19.36
C PRO A 86 -7.42 -2.49 -18.87
N GLY A 87 -7.80 -3.45 -19.73
CA GLY A 87 -7.72 -4.88 -19.43
C GLY A 87 -6.29 -5.38 -19.20
N VAL A 88 -5.30 -4.83 -19.92
CA VAL A 88 -3.88 -5.19 -19.73
C VAL A 88 -3.41 -4.68 -18.38
N VAL A 89 -3.67 -3.41 -18.06
CA VAL A 89 -3.31 -2.79 -16.77
C VAL A 89 -3.89 -3.60 -15.62
N ILE A 90 -5.18 -3.91 -15.67
CA ILE A 90 -5.87 -4.71 -14.64
C ILE A 90 -5.19 -6.08 -14.46
N SER A 91 -4.91 -6.77 -15.57
CA SER A 91 -4.32 -8.11 -15.52
C SER A 91 -2.88 -8.11 -15.02
N VAL A 92 -2.09 -7.10 -15.40
CA VAL A 92 -0.72 -6.89 -14.90
C VAL A 92 -0.74 -6.58 -13.41
N LEU A 93 -1.65 -5.72 -12.96
CA LEU A 93 -1.79 -5.33 -11.57
C LEU A 93 -2.19 -6.52 -10.69
N GLN A 94 -3.14 -7.33 -11.17
CA GLN A 94 -3.50 -8.59 -10.51
C GLN A 94 -2.31 -9.56 -10.43
N ALA A 95 -1.53 -9.71 -11.52
CA ALA A 95 -0.34 -10.54 -11.50
C ALA A 95 0.73 -10.06 -10.50
N ILE A 96 0.87 -8.74 -10.31
CA ILE A 96 1.75 -8.16 -9.27
C ILE A 96 1.23 -8.50 -7.87
N GLY A 97 -0.09 -8.40 -7.63
CA GLY A 97 -0.67 -8.80 -6.34
C GLY A 97 -0.45 -10.28 -6.02
N GLU A 98 -0.62 -11.17 -7.01
CA GLU A 98 -0.30 -12.60 -6.86
C GLU A 98 1.22 -12.82 -6.64
N GLN A 99 2.07 -12.04 -7.30
CA GLN A 99 3.53 -12.10 -7.12
C GLN A 99 3.96 -11.63 -5.74
N ALA A 100 3.31 -10.61 -5.18
CA ALA A 100 3.55 -10.13 -3.83
C ALA A 100 3.30 -11.24 -2.81
N GLN A 101 2.17 -11.94 -2.94
CA GLN A 101 1.80 -13.05 -2.04
C GLN A 101 2.82 -14.20 -2.07
N VAL A 102 3.40 -14.50 -3.22
CA VAL A 102 4.41 -15.57 -3.39
C VAL A 102 5.79 -15.16 -2.89
N SER A 103 6.15 -13.90 -3.09
CA SER A 103 7.49 -13.36 -2.79
C SER A 103 7.63 -12.96 -1.33
N GLY A 104 6.53 -12.60 -0.65
CA GLY A 104 6.54 -12.17 0.75
C GLY A 104 7.38 -10.90 0.93
N PRO A 105 8.27 -10.82 1.94
CA PRO A 105 8.97 -9.60 2.29
C PRO A 105 9.98 -9.15 1.23
N ASP A 106 10.39 -10.04 0.32
CA ASP A 106 11.32 -9.70 -0.76
C ASP A 106 10.75 -8.62 -1.70
N ILE A 107 9.42 -8.47 -1.76
CA ILE A 107 8.74 -7.48 -2.60
C ILE A 107 8.94 -6.04 -2.11
N SER A 108 9.38 -5.84 -0.85
CA SER A 108 9.60 -4.52 -0.23
C SER A 108 10.46 -3.58 -1.09
N LYS A 109 11.46 -4.12 -1.80
CA LYS A 109 12.36 -3.35 -2.67
C LYS A 109 11.67 -2.62 -3.83
N TRP A 110 10.46 -3.05 -4.21
CA TRP A 110 9.68 -2.43 -5.27
C TRP A 110 8.54 -1.57 -4.75
N MET A 111 8.33 -1.49 -3.42
CA MET A 111 7.24 -0.71 -2.82
C MET A 111 7.30 0.76 -3.22
N ASP A 112 8.49 1.38 -3.18
CA ASP A 112 8.69 2.78 -3.55
C ASP A 112 8.30 3.08 -5.00
N GLN A 113 8.36 2.07 -5.88
CA GLN A 113 7.96 2.22 -7.28
C GLN A 113 6.49 1.87 -7.51
N LEU A 114 5.96 0.86 -6.82
CA LEU A 114 4.60 0.36 -7.00
C LEU A 114 3.57 1.25 -6.33
N LEU A 115 3.85 1.72 -5.13
CA LEU A 115 2.89 2.47 -4.33
C LEU A 115 2.42 3.77 -5.04
N PRO A 116 3.29 4.64 -5.59
CA PRO A 116 2.80 5.81 -6.32
C PRO A 116 1.97 5.46 -7.55
N ILE A 117 2.31 4.37 -8.27
CA ILE A 117 1.53 3.90 -9.42
C ILE A 117 0.14 3.45 -8.98
N ILE A 118 0.05 2.69 -7.88
CA ILE A 118 -1.22 2.19 -7.35
C ILE A 118 -2.10 3.34 -6.87
N LEU A 119 -1.52 4.34 -6.19
CA LEU A 119 -2.26 5.51 -5.73
C LEU A 119 -2.82 6.35 -6.88
N ASP A 120 -2.04 6.53 -7.95
CA ASP A 120 -2.52 7.19 -9.17
C ASP A 120 -3.70 6.41 -9.79
N MET A 121 -3.58 5.08 -9.89
CA MET A 121 -4.66 4.22 -10.38
C MET A 121 -5.90 4.19 -9.50
N LEU A 122 -5.77 4.42 -8.19
CA LEU A 122 -6.90 4.55 -7.28
C LEU A 122 -7.65 5.86 -7.53
N GLN A 123 -6.94 6.96 -7.76
CA GLN A 123 -7.55 8.26 -8.03
C GLN A 123 -8.21 8.34 -9.41
N ASP A 124 -7.88 7.45 -10.33
CA ASP A 124 -8.47 7.35 -11.66
C ASP A 124 -9.95 6.91 -11.62
N SER A 125 -10.86 7.86 -11.89
CA SER A 125 -12.31 7.64 -11.90
C SER A 125 -12.84 6.97 -13.18
N SER A 126 -11.97 6.68 -14.16
CA SER A 126 -12.40 6.12 -15.46
C SER A 126 -12.91 4.69 -15.40
N SER A 127 -12.41 3.87 -14.47
CA SER A 127 -12.77 2.45 -14.37
C SER A 127 -12.88 1.95 -12.93
N ILE A 128 -14.07 1.47 -12.58
CA ILE A 128 -14.37 0.86 -11.28
C ILE A 128 -13.50 -0.39 -11.05
N GLN A 129 -13.34 -1.23 -12.08
CA GLN A 129 -12.57 -2.48 -12.01
C GLN A 129 -11.08 -2.20 -11.78
N LYS A 130 -10.54 -1.15 -12.39
CA LYS A 130 -9.14 -0.72 -12.19
C LYS A 130 -8.91 -0.31 -10.73
N ARG A 131 -9.82 0.47 -10.15
CA ARG A 131 -9.75 0.89 -8.74
C ARG A 131 -9.88 -0.30 -7.78
N GLU A 132 -10.80 -1.21 -8.05
CA GLU A 132 -10.99 -2.43 -7.23
C GLU A 132 -9.71 -3.28 -7.19
N VAL A 133 -9.12 -3.54 -8.36
CA VAL A 133 -7.89 -4.35 -8.46
C VAL A 133 -6.68 -3.61 -7.90
N ALA A 134 -6.60 -2.29 -8.06
CA ALA A 134 -5.54 -1.47 -7.46
C ALA A 134 -5.61 -1.52 -5.93
N LEU A 135 -6.81 -1.40 -5.36
CA LEU A 135 -7.02 -1.48 -3.92
C LEU A 135 -6.70 -2.88 -3.38
N TRP A 136 -7.14 -3.92 -4.09
CA TRP A 136 -6.81 -5.29 -3.74
C TRP A 136 -5.29 -5.53 -3.76
N THR A 137 -4.61 -5.03 -4.79
CA THR A 137 -3.15 -5.16 -4.94
C THR A 137 -2.40 -4.39 -3.85
N LEU A 138 -2.88 -3.20 -3.47
CA LEU A 138 -2.34 -2.46 -2.32
C LEU A 138 -2.44 -3.29 -1.04
N GLY A 139 -3.60 -3.89 -0.79
CA GLY A 139 -3.79 -4.76 0.36
C GLY A 139 -2.84 -5.96 0.34
N GLN A 140 -2.67 -6.62 -0.81
CA GLN A 140 -1.74 -7.74 -0.94
C GLN A 140 -0.28 -7.34 -0.70
N LEU A 141 0.13 -6.16 -1.17
CA LEU A 141 1.48 -5.65 -0.94
C LEU A 141 1.74 -5.35 0.53
N VAL A 142 0.81 -4.65 1.20
CA VAL A 142 0.91 -4.33 2.64
C VAL A 142 0.91 -5.62 3.46
N GLU A 143 0.04 -6.58 3.14
CA GLU A 143 -0.04 -7.87 3.82
C GLU A 143 1.24 -8.70 3.64
N SER A 144 1.82 -8.71 2.43
CA SER A 144 3.01 -9.52 2.12
C SER A 144 4.31 -8.92 2.66
N THR A 145 4.40 -7.59 2.73
CA THR A 145 5.56 -6.87 3.27
C THR A 145 5.52 -6.74 4.78
N GLY A 146 4.32 -6.72 5.37
CA GLY A 146 4.15 -6.41 6.79
C GLY A 146 4.44 -4.94 7.13
N SER A 147 4.48 -4.05 6.13
CA SER A 147 4.69 -2.60 6.34
C SER A 147 3.43 -1.95 6.90
N VAL A 148 3.28 -2.04 8.22
CA VAL A 148 2.22 -1.40 9.01
C VAL A 148 2.65 0.05 9.31
N VAL A 149 1.73 1.01 9.19
CA VAL A 149 1.94 2.46 9.41
C VAL A 149 2.92 3.17 8.47
N GLU A 150 4.00 2.52 8.02
CA GLU A 150 5.02 3.09 7.12
C GLU A 150 4.43 3.73 5.85
N PRO A 151 3.41 3.16 5.17
CA PRO A 151 2.79 3.81 4.01
C PRO A 151 2.15 5.17 4.32
N TYR A 152 1.71 5.40 5.57
CA TYR A 152 1.17 6.70 6.00
C TYR A 152 2.26 7.77 6.17
N SER A 153 3.51 7.36 6.40
CA SER A 153 4.64 8.29 6.48
C SER A 153 5.14 8.67 5.09
N THR A 154 5.21 7.70 4.17
CA THR A 154 5.65 7.96 2.79
C THR A 154 4.58 8.68 1.96
N TYR A 155 3.30 8.40 2.22
CA TYR A 155 2.16 9.02 1.54
C TYR A 155 1.12 9.52 2.55
N PRO A 156 1.28 10.76 3.07
CA PRO A 156 0.39 11.32 4.10
C PRO A 156 -1.09 11.37 3.68
N ASN A 157 -1.36 11.59 2.39
CA ASN A 157 -2.72 11.69 1.84
C ASN A 157 -3.44 10.34 1.70
N LEU A 158 -2.74 9.21 1.94
CA LEU A 158 -3.29 7.86 1.75
C LEU A 158 -4.55 7.63 2.59
N LEU A 159 -4.52 8.07 3.86
CA LEU A 159 -5.64 7.89 4.77
C LEU A 159 -6.89 8.63 4.27
N ASP A 160 -6.73 9.89 3.87
CA ASP A 160 -7.83 10.70 3.34
C ASP A 160 -8.43 10.10 2.07
N VAL A 161 -7.59 9.61 1.16
CA VAL A 161 -8.03 8.94 -0.07
C VAL A 161 -8.87 7.70 0.25
N LEU A 162 -8.41 6.84 1.18
CA LEU A 162 -9.16 5.65 1.59
C LEU A 162 -10.48 6.00 2.30
N LEU A 163 -10.47 6.98 3.20
CA LEU A 163 -11.68 7.46 3.87
C LEU A 163 -12.69 8.09 2.90
N ASN A 164 -12.20 8.77 1.87
CA ASN A 164 -13.06 9.29 0.81
C ASN A 164 -13.73 8.17 0.03
N PHE A 165 -13.02 7.09 -0.33
CA PHE A 165 -13.65 5.93 -0.98
C PHE A 165 -14.76 5.29 -0.15
N LEU A 166 -14.63 5.25 1.18
CA LEU A 166 -15.71 4.75 2.05
C LEU A 166 -16.98 5.61 1.97
N LYS A 167 -16.83 6.92 1.73
CA LYS A 167 -17.95 7.87 1.66
C LYS A 167 -18.55 7.96 0.26
N THR A 168 -17.73 7.93 -0.79
CA THR A 168 -18.16 8.19 -2.17
C THR A 168 -18.56 6.93 -2.93
N GLU A 169 -17.95 5.79 -2.62
CA GLU A 169 -18.11 4.58 -3.44
C GLU A 169 -19.38 3.79 -3.09
N GLN A 170 -20.18 3.47 -4.11
CA GLN A 170 -21.42 2.70 -3.94
C GLN A 170 -21.19 1.19 -3.86
N SER A 171 -20.12 0.69 -4.50
CA SER A 171 -19.83 -0.75 -4.54
C SER A 171 -19.50 -1.30 -3.14
N VAL A 172 -20.20 -2.36 -2.76
CA VAL A 172 -19.95 -3.08 -1.50
C VAL A 172 -18.60 -3.79 -1.53
N THR A 173 -18.15 -4.26 -2.71
CA THR A 173 -16.87 -4.97 -2.84
C THR A 173 -15.70 -4.04 -2.56
N ILE A 174 -15.70 -2.86 -3.17
CA ILE A 174 -14.68 -1.84 -2.95
C ILE A 174 -14.70 -1.38 -1.50
N ARG A 175 -15.87 -1.07 -0.92
CA ARG A 175 -15.93 -0.65 0.50
C ARG A 175 -15.38 -1.70 1.45
N ARG A 176 -15.68 -2.99 1.22
CA ARG A 176 -15.10 -4.09 2.00
C ARG A 176 -13.59 -4.14 1.87
N GLU A 177 -13.09 -3.97 0.66
CA GLU A 177 -11.66 -3.98 0.39
C GLU A 177 -10.95 -2.78 1.03
N VAL A 178 -11.57 -1.60 1.05
CA VAL A 178 -11.00 -0.41 1.72
C VAL A 178 -10.88 -0.67 3.22
N ILE A 179 -11.91 -1.25 3.84
CA ILE A 179 -11.88 -1.62 5.27
C ILE A 179 -10.77 -2.64 5.53
N ARG A 180 -10.58 -3.63 4.63
CA ARG A 180 -9.48 -4.60 4.72
C ARG A 180 -8.12 -3.92 4.68
N VAL A 181 -7.90 -3.03 3.71
CA VAL A 181 -6.63 -2.28 3.56
C VAL A 181 -6.36 -1.38 4.76
N LEU A 182 -7.37 -0.66 5.26
CA LEU A 182 -7.24 0.14 6.49
C LEU A 182 -6.89 -0.73 7.70
N GLY A 183 -7.49 -1.92 7.81
CA GLY A 183 -7.16 -2.89 8.85
C GLY A 183 -5.72 -3.40 8.76
N LEU A 184 -5.22 -3.65 7.54
CA LEU A 184 -3.85 -4.10 7.29
C LEU A 184 -2.81 -3.00 7.56
N LEU A 185 -3.10 -1.75 7.20
CA LEU A 185 -2.23 -0.60 7.45
C LEU A 185 -2.12 -0.25 8.94
N GLY A 186 -3.11 -0.65 9.74
CA GLY A 186 -3.15 -0.45 11.18
C GLY A 186 -3.68 0.92 11.59
N ALA A 187 -4.03 1.03 12.87
CA ALA A 187 -4.53 2.28 13.43
C ALA A 187 -3.40 3.31 13.53
N LEU A 188 -3.65 4.52 13.00
CA LEU A 188 -2.75 5.67 13.10
C LEU A 188 -3.26 6.61 14.19
N ASP A 189 -2.36 7.05 15.07
CA ASP A 189 -2.64 8.07 16.08
C ASP A 189 -2.96 9.42 15.38
N PRO A 190 -4.08 10.10 15.72
CA PRO A 190 -4.40 11.42 15.19
C PRO A 190 -3.27 12.45 15.31
N HIS A 191 -2.46 12.40 16.38
CA HIS A 191 -1.33 13.32 16.53
C HIS A 191 -0.24 13.03 15.48
N LYS A 192 0.13 11.75 15.30
CA LYS A 192 1.07 11.31 14.24
C LYS A 192 0.56 11.63 12.84
N HIS A 193 -0.75 11.48 12.59
CA HIS A 193 -1.33 11.84 11.31
C HIS A 193 -1.17 13.34 11.01
N ARG A 194 -1.43 14.21 12.00
CA ARG A 194 -1.23 15.66 11.87
C ARG A 194 0.23 16.04 11.67
N MET A 195 1.17 15.31 12.28
CA MET A 195 2.60 15.48 12.04
C MET A 195 2.99 15.07 10.61
N ASN A 196 2.51 13.92 10.12
CA ASN A 196 2.78 13.46 8.74
C ASN A 196 2.23 14.42 7.67
N LEU A 197 1.10 15.06 7.94
CA LEU A 197 0.54 16.11 7.08
C LEU A 197 1.31 17.44 7.15
N GLY A 198 2.31 17.56 8.02
CA GLY A 198 3.11 18.77 8.21
C GLY A 198 2.36 19.91 8.91
N VAL A 199 1.19 19.63 9.52
CA VAL A 199 0.37 20.62 10.23
C VAL A 199 0.97 20.95 11.60
N ILE A 200 1.77 20.05 12.16
CA ILE A 200 2.52 20.24 13.40
C ILE A 200 4.00 20.04 13.05
N LYS A 201 4.79 21.11 13.09
CA LYS A 201 6.25 21.05 13.05
C LYS A 201 6.73 20.87 14.48
N ASP A 202 7.69 19.98 14.71
CA ASP A 202 8.42 19.93 15.98
C ASP A 202 9.02 21.31 16.24
N SER A 203 8.47 22.04 17.21
CA SER A 203 9.28 22.99 17.97
C SER A 203 10.23 22.13 18.78
N GLU A 204 11.50 22.25 18.40
CA GLU A 204 12.68 21.59 18.92
C GLU A 204 12.58 21.22 20.42
N ALA A 205 12.89 19.95 20.69
CA ALA A 205 13.45 19.51 21.95
C ALA A 205 14.80 20.22 22.21
N SER A 206 14.75 21.45 22.72
CA SER A 206 15.93 22.16 23.22
C SER A 206 15.55 23.16 24.32
N VAL A 207 15.25 22.68 25.53
CA VAL A 207 15.45 23.51 26.73
C VAL A 207 16.34 22.77 27.70
N SER A 208 17.62 23.05 27.50
CA SER A 208 18.69 22.90 28.47
C SER A 208 18.27 23.38 29.86
N LYS A 209 18.70 22.62 30.87
CA LYS A 209 18.87 23.10 32.25
C LYS A 209 19.42 24.53 32.26
N SER A 210 18.63 25.48 32.72
CA SER A 210 19.15 26.74 33.25
C SER A 210 18.39 27.08 34.52
N GLU A 211 19.09 26.91 35.64
CA GLU A 211 18.71 27.43 36.94
C GLU A 211 18.81 28.97 36.96
N PHE A 212 17.98 29.58 37.80
CA PHE A 212 18.04 30.96 38.34
C PHE A 212 17.72 32.16 37.43
N LYS A 213 16.60 32.85 37.69
CA LYS A 213 16.60 34.01 38.63
C LYS A 213 15.19 34.51 38.97
N LEU A 214 15.02 34.77 40.26
CA LEU A 214 13.90 35.44 40.93
C LEU A 214 13.79 36.91 40.48
N GLY A 215 12.59 37.36 40.11
CA GLY A 215 12.29 38.76 39.80
C GLY A 215 10.79 39.03 39.92
N SER A 216 10.45 39.91 40.84
CA SER A 216 9.11 40.22 41.36
C SER A 216 8.30 41.19 40.47
N GLN A 217 6.97 41.15 40.66
CA GLN A 217 5.94 42.14 40.27
C GLN A 217 5.57 42.12 38.76
N ASP A 218 4.31 42.08 38.33
CA ASP A 218 3.19 42.89 38.81
C ASP A 218 1.82 42.26 38.45
N SER A 219 0.84 42.70 39.23
CA SER A 219 -0.60 42.48 39.27
C SER A 219 -1.34 42.66 37.94
N GLY A 220 -2.22 41.70 37.60
CA GLY A 220 -3.20 41.86 36.53
C GLY A 220 -4.28 40.78 36.61
N THR A 221 -5.34 41.07 37.36
CA THR A 221 -6.56 40.26 37.46
C THR A 221 -7.23 40.09 36.10
N GLY A 222 -7.09 38.91 35.50
CA GLY A 222 -7.93 38.42 34.43
C GLY A 222 -8.48 37.07 34.84
N GLU A 223 -9.79 36.96 35.00
CA GLU A 223 -10.46 35.67 35.18
C GLU A 223 -10.27 34.86 33.88
N VAL A 224 -9.21 34.05 33.84
CA VAL A 224 -8.99 33.09 32.75
C VAL A 224 -10.00 31.97 32.94
N SER A 225 -10.98 31.92 32.05
CA SER A 225 -12.00 30.87 32.04
C SER A 225 -11.34 29.51 31.85
N THR A 226 -11.75 28.51 32.64
CA THR A 226 -11.17 27.15 32.69
C THR A 226 -11.10 26.45 31.33
N SER A 227 -11.91 26.88 30.38
CA SER A 227 -11.91 26.40 29.00
C SER A 227 -10.66 26.78 28.21
N GLU A 228 -10.01 27.90 28.52
CA GLU A 228 -8.81 28.37 27.79
C GLU A 228 -7.55 27.62 28.22
N LEU A 229 -7.45 27.28 29.50
CA LEU A 229 -6.33 26.49 30.05
C LEU A 229 -6.28 25.07 29.48
N MET A 230 -7.45 24.45 29.29
CA MET A 230 -7.59 23.11 28.73
C MET A 230 -7.17 23.02 27.24
N SER A 231 -7.16 24.16 26.54
CA SER A 231 -6.68 24.27 25.16
C SER A 231 -5.15 24.40 25.06
N SER A 232 -4.49 24.78 26.16
CA SER A 232 -3.06 25.11 26.19
C SER A 232 -2.16 24.03 26.79
N CYS A 233 -2.70 23.06 27.53
CA CYS A 233 -1.93 21.98 28.16
C CYS A 233 -1.99 20.70 27.32
N SER A 234 -0.83 20.24 26.86
CA SER A 234 -0.72 19.05 26.00
C SER A 234 -0.47 17.75 26.78
N THR A 235 -0.25 17.82 28.10
CA THR A 235 -0.10 16.64 28.98
C THR A 235 -0.74 16.83 30.36
N LEU A 236 -1.23 15.74 30.95
CA LEU A 236 -1.93 15.72 32.26
C LEU A 236 -1.02 16.06 33.47
N GLU A 237 0.31 16.03 33.31
CA GLU A 237 1.28 16.37 34.37
C GLU A 237 1.43 17.88 34.60
N GLU A 238 1.12 18.72 33.60
CA GLU A 238 1.20 20.18 33.70
C GLU A 238 -0.06 20.82 34.30
N PHE A 239 -1.17 20.08 34.37
CA PHE A 239 -2.46 20.59 34.83
C PHE A 239 -2.53 20.76 36.35
N TYR A 240 -1.87 19.88 37.11
CA TYR A 240 -1.93 19.89 38.57
C TYR A 240 -1.19 21.07 39.24
N PRO A 241 0.00 21.50 38.76
CA PRO A 241 0.68 22.67 39.34
C PRO A 241 -0.05 24.00 39.07
N ALA A 242 -0.71 24.14 37.92
CA ALA A 242 -1.38 25.39 37.53
C ALA A 242 -2.60 25.72 38.42
N ILE A 243 -3.28 24.70 38.93
CA ILE A 243 -4.42 24.86 39.83
C ILE A 243 -3.97 25.13 41.27
N ALA A 244 -2.85 24.54 41.70
CA ALA A 244 -2.34 24.69 43.06
C ALA A 244 -1.84 26.10 43.41
N ILE A 245 -1.53 26.93 42.41
CA ILE A 245 -1.07 28.31 42.61
C ILE A 245 -2.25 29.29 42.80
N HIS A 246 -3.49 28.85 42.54
CA HIS A 246 -4.70 29.68 42.59
C HIS A 246 -5.69 29.30 43.70
N LEU A 247 -5.23 28.60 44.74
CA LEU A 247 -5.97 28.33 45.98
C LEU A 247 -5.32 29.03 47.17
#